data_AF-A0A2W5SCX9-F1
#
_entry.id   AF-A0A2W5SCX9-F1
#
_cell.length_a   1.000
_cell.length_b   1.000
_cell.length_c   1.000
_cell.angle_alpha   90.00
_cell.angle_beta   90.00
_cell.angle_gamma   90.00
#
_symmetry.space_group_name_H-M   'P 1'
#
loop_
_entity.id
_entity.type
_entity.pdbx_description
1 polymer ?
#
loop_
_entity_poly.entity_id
_entity_poly.type
_entity_poly.pdbx_seq_one_letter_code
_entity_poly.pdbx_strand_id
1 'polypeptide(L)'
;MPLGDVFKKLRSNSRCTGIISCGPTAARRDGRQDSFRSLQNYPLVMGGRGNQLRIDLENTAARAGYRINIVSEQDSLSVYRSLIMNGSYYTVVSYSAYATEIKAGHLKAARIVGPTIERTTYFAWHEFSELSASARAVMDLLKACISEMVQLDQLRGRLLD
;
A
#
# COMPACT_ATOMS: atom_id res chain seq x y z
N MET A 1 -15.41 -13.08 -4.91
CA MET A 1 -16.81 -12.63 -4.95
C MET A 1 -16.79 -11.12 -4.74
N PRO A 2 -17.22 -10.28 -5.70
CA PRO A 2 -17.26 -8.85 -5.44
C PRO A 2 -18.23 -8.63 -4.28
N LEU A 3 -17.89 -7.78 -3.30
CA LEU A 3 -18.86 -7.33 -2.30
C LEU A 3 -19.97 -6.62 -3.07
N GLY A 4 -21.04 -7.36 -3.35
CA GLY A 4 -22.26 -6.84 -3.96
C GLY A 4 -22.83 -5.68 -3.16
N ASP A 5 -23.69 -4.93 -3.82
CA ASP A 5 -24.43 -3.76 -3.34
C ASP A 5 -25.37 -4.09 -2.17
N VAL A 6 -24.82 -4.51 -1.03
CA VAL A 6 -25.54 -4.85 0.23
C VAL A 6 -24.87 -4.16 1.43
N PHE A 7 -23.87 -3.31 1.17
CA PHE A 7 -23.11 -2.61 2.21
C PHE A 7 -23.03 -1.13 1.91
N LYS A 8 -23.44 -0.31 2.87
CA LYS A 8 -23.08 1.12 2.93
C LYS A 8 -21.60 1.22 3.29
N LYS A 9 -20.88 2.18 2.69
CA LYS A 9 -19.42 2.26 2.81
C LYS A 9 -18.95 3.70 2.99
N LEU A 10 -18.18 3.98 4.04
CA LEU A 10 -17.33 5.17 4.10
C LEU A 10 -16.01 4.84 3.41
N ARG A 11 -15.54 5.72 2.55
CA ARG A 11 -14.39 5.47 1.69
C ARG A 11 -13.18 6.28 2.18
N SER A 12 -11.99 5.68 2.11
CA SER A 12 -10.72 6.39 2.26
C SER A 12 -9.79 5.94 1.15
N ASN A 13 -9.35 6.86 0.30
CA ASN A 13 -8.36 6.54 -0.71
C ASN A 13 -6.98 6.65 -0.09
N SER A 14 -6.26 5.53 -0.03
CA SER A 14 -4.83 5.52 0.22
C SER A 14 -4.13 5.74 -1.12
N ARG A 15 -3.94 7.01 -1.47
CA ARG A 15 -3.11 7.39 -2.62
C ARG A 15 -1.65 7.31 -2.20
N CYS A 16 -1.08 6.11 -2.16
CA CYS A 16 0.36 5.89 -2.25
C CYS A 16 0.70 4.40 -2.20
N THR A 17 0.46 3.68 -3.30
CA THR A 17 1.22 2.44 -3.52
C THR A 17 2.58 2.85 -4.08
N GLY A 18 3.56 2.98 -3.20
CA GLY A 18 4.94 3.30 -3.56
C GLY A 18 5.76 2.02 -3.70
N ILE A 19 6.78 2.05 -4.55
CA ILE A 19 7.88 1.11 -4.40
C ILE A 19 8.75 1.59 -3.23
N ILE A 20 9.03 0.71 -2.30
CA ILE A 20 9.89 0.95 -1.14
C ILE A 20 11.15 0.11 -1.30
N SER A 21 12.29 0.76 -1.13
CA SER A 21 13.61 0.12 -1.24
C SER A 21 14.39 0.26 0.06
N CYS A 22 15.15 -0.78 0.39
CA CYS A 22 16.22 -0.72 1.37
C CYS A 22 17.59 -0.93 0.75
N GLY A 23 18.58 -0.26 1.34
CA GLY A 23 20.00 -0.46 1.06
C GLY A 23 20.80 0.85 1.16
N PRO A 24 22.06 0.80 1.60
CA PRO A 24 22.88 1.98 1.86
C PRO A 24 23.26 2.63 0.52
N THR A 25 22.74 3.82 0.27
CA THR A 25 23.37 4.91 -0.49
C THR A 25 23.76 4.71 -1.98
N ALA A 26 23.92 3.50 -2.53
CA ALA A 26 24.73 3.34 -3.75
C ALA A 26 23.98 3.15 -5.08
N ALA A 27 22.69 2.77 -5.09
CA ALA A 27 22.02 2.54 -6.36
C ALA A 27 20.51 2.78 -6.31
N ARG A 28 20.07 4.06 -6.32
CA ARG A 28 19.04 4.56 -7.27
C ARG A 28 18.43 5.90 -6.86
N ARG A 29 17.92 6.55 -7.91
CA ARG A 29 17.57 7.96 -8.09
C ARG A 29 16.70 8.53 -6.97
N ASP A 30 16.92 9.81 -6.71
CA ASP A 30 16.06 10.78 -6.01
C ASP A 30 14.69 10.99 -6.72
N GLY A 31 14.19 9.96 -7.40
CA GLY A 31 12.96 10.02 -8.17
C GLY A 31 11.77 9.94 -7.22
N ARG A 32 11.06 11.07 -7.05
CA ARG A 32 9.73 11.11 -6.42
C ARG A 32 8.76 10.07 -7.01
N GLN A 33 9.05 9.59 -8.22
CA GLN A 33 8.24 8.67 -9.01
C GLN A 33 9.11 7.66 -9.77
N ASP A 34 8.56 6.46 -9.99
CA ASP A 34 9.19 5.37 -10.74
C ASP A 34 8.15 4.69 -11.65
N SER A 35 8.57 4.18 -12.81
CA SER A 35 7.63 3.55 -13.74
C SER A 35 7.10 2.22 -13.23
N PHE A 36 5.86 1.86 -13.55
CA PHE A 36 5.32 0.54 -13.23
C PHE A 36 6.12 -0.58 -13.94
N ARG A 37 6.66 -0.30 -15.14
CA ARG A 37 7.53 -1.24 -15.87
C ARG A 37 8.84 -1.55 -15.15
N SER A 38 9.41 -0.60 -14.40
CA SER A 38 10.65 -0.85 -13.67
C SER A 38 10.54 -1.93 -12.58
N LEU A 39 9.33 -2.31 -12.15
CA LEU A 39 9.10 -3.43 -11.23
C LEU A 39 9.69 -4.77 -11.71
N GLN A 40 9.86 -4.95 -13.03
CA GLN A 40 10.52 -6.14 -13.57
C GLN A 40 12.03 -6.20 -13.27
N ASN A 41 12.63 -5.06 -12.89
CA ASN A 41 14.08 -4.90 -12.67
C ASN A 41 14.45 -4.83 -11.18
N TYR A 42 13.48 -4.99 -10.28
CA TYR A 42 13.69 -4.89 -8.84
C TYR A 42 13.49 -6.27 -8.20
N PRO A 43 14.39 -6.74 -7.32
CA PRO A 43 14.17 -7.98 -6.57
C PRO A 43 13.10 -7.74 -5.51
N LEU A 44 11.85 -8.06 -5.84
CA LEU A 44 10.69 -7.81 -4.99
C LEU A 44 10.49 -8.92 -3.96
N VAL A 45 10.34 -8.52 -2.70
CA VAL A 45 9.80 -9.36 -1.63
C VAL A 45 8.33 -8.98 -1.44
N MET A 46 7.42 -9.94 -1.55
CA MET A 46 5.98 -9.70 -1.55
C MET A 46 5.27 -10.69 -0.64
N GLY A 47 4.05 -10.37 -0.21
CA GLY A 47 3.21 -11.31 0.53
C GLY A 47 2.79 -12.51 -0.33
N GLY A 48 2.14 -13.47 0.34
CA GLY A 48 1.59 -14.68 -0.28
C GLY A 48 0.77 -14.45 -1.55
N ARG A 49 0.61 -15.49 -2.38
CA ARG A 49 -0.17 -15.40 -3.65
C ARG A 49 -1.61 -14.91 -3.49
N GLY A 50 -2.21 -15.09 -2.32
CA GLY A 50 -3.56 -14.57 -2.00
C GLY A 50 -3.60 -13.08 -1.69
N ASN A 51 -2.46 -12.40 -1.62
CA ASN A 51 -2.41 -10.97 -1.36
C ASN A 51 -2.94 -10.20 -2.57
N GLN A 52 -4.05 -9.48 -2.40
CA GLN A 52 -4.67 -8.74 -3.50
C GLN A 52 -3.71 -7.75 -4.16
N LEU A 53 -2.74 -7.15 -3.44
CA LEU A 53 -1.76 -6.22 -4.03
C LEU A 53 -0.91 -6.93 -5.05
N ARG A 54 -0.39 -8.10 -4.67
CA ARG A 54 0.40 -8.93 -5.55
C ARG A 54 -0.39 -9.31 -6.79
N ILE A 55 -1.62 -9.79 -6.61
CA ILE A 55 -2.51 -10.16 -7.72
C ILE A 55 -2.72 -8.96 -8.66
N ASP A 56 -3.01 -7.77 -8.14
CA ASP A 56 -3.23 -6.57 -8.94
C ASP A 56 -1.96 -6.17 -9.72
N LEU A 57 -0.79 -6.26 -9.10
CA LEU A 57 0.50 -5.95 -9.71
C LEU A 57 0.86 -6.96 -10.82
N GLU A 58 0.75 -8.26 -10.53
CA GLU A 58 1.01 -9.35 -11.49
C GLU A 58 0.06 -9.25 -12.70
N ASN A 59 -1.24 -9.07 -12.47
CA ASN A 59 -2.23 -8.91 -13.53
C ASN A 59 -1.96 -7.66 -14.38
N THR A 60 -1.56 -6.55 -13.75
CA THR A 60 -1.26 -5.30 -14.46
C THR A 60 -0.01 -5.44 -15.33
N ALA A 61 1.03 -6.10 -14.83
CA ALA A 61 2.24 -6.39 -15.61
C ALA A 61 1.95 -7.36 -16.75
N ALA A 62 1.17 -8.42 -16.49
CA ALA A 62 0.79 -9.41 -17.48
C ALA A 62 0.02 -8.79 -18.65
N ARG A 63 -0.94 -7.88 -18.38
CA ARG A 63 -1.64 -7.12 -19.42
C ARG A 63 -0.71 -6.25 -20.28
N ALA A 64 0.42 -5.82 -19.73
CA ALA A 64 1.44 -5.04 -20.42
C ALA A 64 2.57 -5.90 -21.03
N GLY A 65 2.42 -7.23 -21.01
CA GLY A 65 3.33 -8.19 -21.67
C GLY A 65 4.63 -8.48 -20.92
N TYR A 66 4.69 -8.27 -19.60
CA TYR A 66 5.87 -8.62 -18.81
C TYR A 66 5.50 -9.16 -17.42
N ARG A 67 6.51 -9.60 -16.65
CA ARG A 67 6.36 -10.10 -15.28
C ARG A 67 7.13 -9.21 -14.31
N ILE A 68 6.58 -9.03 -13.11
CA ILE A 68 7.31 -8.41 -12.00
C ILE A 68 8.31 -9.42 -11.40
N ASN A 69 9.46 -8.94 -10.94
CA ASN A 69 10.54 -9.79 -10.46
C ASN A 69 10.38 -10.11 -8.96
N ILE A 70 9.50 -11.05 -8.64
CA ILE A 70 9.31 -11.52 -7.25
C ILE A 70 10.36 -12.59 -6.95
N VAL A 71 11.28 -12.26 -6.05
CA VAL A 71 12.37 -13.16 -5.64
C VAL A 71 12.08 -13.88 -4.33
N SER A 72 11.10 -13.39 -3.56
CA SER A 72 10.70 -14.03 -2.31
C SER A 72 9.25 -13.76 -1.95
N GLU A 73 8.57 -14.81 -1.51
CA GLU A 73 7.23 -14.79 -0.93
C GLU A 73 7.37 -14.92 0.58
N GLN A 74 6.82 -13.98 1.34
CA GLN A 74 6.99 -13.93 2.79
C GLN A 74 5.65 -13.69 3.48
N ASP A 75 5.20 -14.69 4.24
CA ASP A 75 3.96 -14.62 5.02
C ASP A 75 4.21 -14.18 6.47
N SER A 76 5.45 -14.21 6.93
CA SER A 76 5.84 -13.65 8.22
C SER A 76 6.16 -12.17 8.09
N LEU A 77 5.36 -11.32 8.74
CA LEU A 77 5.56 -9.88 8.74
C LEU A 77 6.93 -9.48 9.32
N SER A 78 7.43 -10.20 10.33
CA SER A 78 8.74 -9.89 10.95
C SER A 78 9.89 -10.20 10.00
N VAL A 79 9.84 -11.32 9.29
CA VAL A 79 10.86 -11.70 8.29
C VAL A 79 10.79 -10.77 7.08
N TYR A 80 9.58 -10.53 6.55
CA TYR A 80 9.34 -9.57 5.48
C TYR A 80 9.94 -8.21 5.83
N ARG A 81 9.65 -7.70 7.03
CA ARG A 81 10.16 -6.42 7.49
C ARG A 81 11.68 -6.45 7.66
N SER A 82 12.27 -7.51 8.20
CA SER A 82 13.73 -7.61 8.33
C SER A 82 14.44 -7.62 6.97
N LEU A 83 13.90 -8.34 5.98
CA LEU A 83 14.44 -8.34 4.60
C LEU A 83 14.37 -6.95 3.98
N ILE A 84 13.26 -6.25 4.18
CA ILE A 84 13.06 -4.87 3.72
C ILE A 84 13.84 -3.86 4.57
N MET A 85 14.36 -4.17 5.75
CA MET A 85 15.16 -3.21 6.55
C MET A 85 16.66 -3.43 6.46
N ASN A 86 17.10 -4.65 6.12
CA ASN A 86 18.50 -5.04 6.20
C ASN A 86 19.07 -5.60 4.87
N GLY A 87 18.23 -5.86 3.87
CA GLY A 87 18.63 -6.47 2.61
C GLY A 87 18.66 -5.49 1.42
N SER A 88 19.18 -5.96 0.29
CA SER A 88 19.09 -5.29 -1.01
C SER A 88 17.81 -5.67 -1.75
N TYR A 89 16.67 -5.53 -1.07
CA TYR A 89 15.36 -5.92 -1.57
C TYR A 89 14.42 -4.72 -1.70
N TYR A 90 13.41 -4.90 -2.54
CA TYR A 90 12.38 -3.90 -2.79
C TYR A 90 11.02 -4.50 -2.45
N THR A 91 10.05 -3.66 -2.20
CA THR A 91 8.66 -4.10 -2.14
C THR A 91 7.71 -3.01 -2.63
N VAL A 92 6.47 -3.39 -2.86
CA VAL A 92 5.40 -2.47 -3.22
C VAL A 92 4.35 -2.56 -2.13
N VAL A 93 4.16 -1.47 -1.39
CA VAL A 93 3.20 -1.39 -0.26
C VAL A 93 2.67 0.03 -0.11
N SER A 94 1.70 0.21 0.78
CA SER A 94 1.27 1.54 1.20
C SER A 94 2.43 2.27 1.87
N TYR A 95 2.61 3.55 1.52
CA TYR A 95 3.59 4.43 2.18
C TYR A 95 3.47 4.39 3.71
N SER A 96 2.25 4.30 4.25
CA SER A 96 1.99 4.28 5.69
C SER A 96 2.64 3.11 6.43
N ALA A 97 2.93 1.99 5.75
CA ALA A 97 3.55 0.81 6.38
C ALA A 97 4.99 1.07 6.86
N TYR A 98 5.66 2.06 6.27
CA TYR A 98 7.05 2.42 6.57
C TYR A 98 7.26 3.93 6.73
N ALA A 99 6.19 4.69 7.01
CA ALA A 99 6.27 6.15 7.03
C ALA A 99 7.31 6.65 8.05
N THR A 100 7.44 5.98 9.21
CA THR A 100 8.43 6.32 10.24
C THR A 100 9.85 6.12 9.73
N GLU A 101 10.14 4.97 9.12
CA GLU A 101 11.48 4.64 8.62
C GLU A 101 11.87 5.50 7.42
N ILE A 102 10.90 5.83 6.56
CA ILE A 102 11.12 6.73 5.42
C ILE A 102 11.43 8.13 5.91
N LYS A 103 10.67 8.65 6.89
CA LYS A 103 10.92 9.98 7.49
C LYS A 103 12.25 10.05 8.24
N ALA A 104 12.62 8.97 8.91
CA ALA A 104 13.92 8.83 9.57
C ALA A 104 15.09 8.65 8.58
N GLY A 105 14.82 8.53 7.27
CA GLY A 105 15.84 8.35 6.25
C GLY A 105 16.44 6.94 6.17
N HIS A 106 15.89 5.97 6.91
CA HIS A 106 16.30 4.57 6.86
C HIS A 106 15.83 3.87 5.58
N LEU A 107 14.69 4.31 5.03
CA LEU A 107 14.13 3.78 3.78
C LEU A 107 13.87 4.91 2.79
N LYS A 108 13.85 4.56 1.51
CA LYS A 108 13.37 5.44 0.44
C LYS A 108 12.13 4.85 -0.20
N ALA A 109 11.22 5.72 -0.61
CA ALA A 109 10.01 5.35 -1.33
C ALA A 109 9.85 6.22 -2.59
N ALA A 110 9.46 5.59 -3.69
CA ALA A 110 9.11 6.26 -4.94
C ALA A 110 7.67 5.91 -5.33
N ARG A 111 6.92 6.89 -5.84
CA ARG A 111 5.53 6.66 -6.29
C ARG A 111 5.53 5.91 -7.62
N ILE A 112 4.77 4.83 -7.74
CA ILE A 112 4.66 4.10 -9.00
C ILE A 112 3.71 4.84 -9.96
N VAL A 113 4.16 5.04 -11.21
CA VAL A 113 3.42 5.72 -12.27
C VAL A 113 3.41 4.93 -13.57
N GLY A 114 2.36 5.11 -14.37
CA GLY A 114 2.24 4.51 -15.70
C GLY A 114 2.18 2.96 -15.73
N PRO A 115 1.15 2.32 -15.15
CA PRO A 115 0.00 2.90 -14.41
C PRO A 115 0.28 3.14 -12.92
N THR A 116 -0.50 4.05 -12.32
CA THR A 116 -0.53 4.22 -10.86
C THR A 116 -1.48 3.20 -10.24
N ILE A 117 -1.06 2.61 -9.11
CA ILE A 117 -1.90 1.71 -8.31
C ILE A 117 -2.52 2.50 -7.16
N GLU A 118 -3.84 2.71 -7.23
CA GLU A 118 -4.62 3.36 -6.18
C GLU A 118 -5.53 2.35 -5.48
N ARG A 119 -5.75 2.55 -4.18
CA ARG A 119 -6.58 1.67 -3.38
C ARG A 119 -7.47 2.46 -2.45
N THR A 120 -8.74 2.08 -2.44
CA THR A 120 -9.72 2.61 -1.51
C THR A 120 -9.96 1.59 -0.40
N THR A 121 -9.78 2.01 0.84
CA THR A 121 -10.19 1.29 2.04
C THR A 121 -11.60 1.71 2.41
N TYR A 122 -12.41 0.78 2.86
CA TYR A 122 -13.82 0.99 3.15
C TYR A 122 -14.11 0.64 4.61
N PHE A 123 -14.87 1.49 5.31
CA PHE A 123 -15.61 1.10 6.50
C PHE A 123 -17.01 0.71 6.05
N ALA A 124 -17.33 -0.58 6.12
CA ALA A 124 -18.53 -1.15 5.53
C ALA A 124 -19.50 -1.67 6.60
N TRP A 125 -20.79 -1.45 6.42
CA TRP A 125 -21.85 -2.01 7.26
C TRP A 125 -23.05 -2.40 6.39
N HIS A 126 -23.85 -3.33 6.90
CA HIS A 126 -25.00 -3.87 6.17
C HIS A 126 -26.01 -2.75 5.82
N GLU A 127 -26.49 -2.74 4.58
CA GLU A 127 -27.31 -1.64 4.04
C GLU A 127 -28.60 -1.41 4.81
N PHE A 128 -29.25 -2.51 5.21
CA PHE A 128 -30.51 -2.52 5.97
C PHE A 128 -30.31 -2.32 7.47
N SER A 129 -29.08 -2.08 7.92
CA SER A 129 -28.78 -1.86 9.33
C SER A 129 -28.34 -0.41 9.54
N GLU A 130 -28.90 0.21 10.56
CA GLU A 130 -28.31 1.42 11.11
C GLU A 130 -27.09 1.06 11.95
N LEU A 131 -26.08 1.94 11.93
CA LEU A 131 -24.99 1.85 12.88
C LEU A 131 -25.56 2.09 14.28
N SER A 132 -25.24 1.19 15.22
CA SER A 132 -25.52 1.43 16.64
C SER A 132 -24.82 2.71 17.13
N ALA A 133 -25.22 3.24 18.29
CA ALA A 133 -24.54 4.39 18.90
C ALA A 133 -23.03 4.13 19.06
N SER A 134 -22.65 2.95 19.54
CA SER A 134 -21.24 2.55 19.68
C SER A 134 -20.52 2.44 18.33
N ALA A 135 -21.16 1.88 17.31
CA ALA A 135 -20.56 1.76 15.97
C ALA A 135 -20.36 3.14 15.30
N ARG A 136 -21.29 4.08 15.51
CA ARG A 136 -21.14 5.49 15.08
C ARG A 136 -19.95 6.14 15.79
N ALA A 137 -19.84 6.00 17.11
CA ALA A 137 -18.72 6.54 17.87
C ALA A 137 -17.36 6.00 17.39
N VAL A 138 -17.26 4.70 17.09
CA VAL A 138 -16.06 4.09 16.49
C VAL A 138 -15.78 4.66 15.09
N MET A 139 -16.81 4.83 14.25
CA MET A 139 -16.65 5.41 12.92
C MET A 139 -16.13 6.85 12.99
N ASP A 140 -16.65 7.65 13.92
CA ASP A 140 -16.22 9.04 14.11
C ASP A 140 -14.78 9.11 14.63
N LEU A 141 -14.41 8.23 15.57
CA LEU A 141 -13.02 8.10 16.03
C LEU A 141 -12.09 7.69 14.88
N LEU A 142 -12.48 6.71 14.06
CA LEU A 142 -11.70 6.29 12.89
C LEU A 142 -11.50 7.44 11.90
N LYS A 143 -12.53 8.24 11.62
CA LYS A 143 -12.41 9.44 10.78
C LYS A 143 -11.42 10.45 11.36
N ALA A 144 -11.46 10.68 12.67
CA ALA A 144 -10.54 11.57 13.36
C ALA A 144 -9.09 11.06 13.26
N CYS A 145 -8.84 9.79 13.59
CA CYS A 145 -7.50 9.19 13.48
C CYS A 145 -6.96 9.21 12.04
N ILE A 146 -7.79 8.90 11.03
CA ILE A 146 -7.37 8.97 9.63
C ILE A 146 -7.00 10.41 9.26
N SER A 147 -7.79 11.40 9.69
CA SER A 147 -7.52 12.82 9.42
C SER A 147 -6.21 13.27 10.06
N GLU A 148 -5.96 12.88 11.30
CA GLU A 148 -4.70 13.13 12.01
C GLU A 148 -3.51 12.48 11.29
N MET A 149 -3.61 11.20 10.91
CA MET A 149 -2.54 10.51 10.17
C MET A 149 -2.24 11.16 8.82
N VAL A 150 -3.25 11.74 8.14
CA VAL A 150 -3.05 12.51 6.90
C VAL A 150 -2.32 13.83 7.20
N GLN A 151 -2.73 14.56 8.24
CA GLN A 151 -2.06 15.81 8.65
C GLN A 151 -0.60 15.58 9.03
N LEU A 152 -0.30 14.46 9.70
CA LEU A 152 1.05 14.09 10.09
C LEU A 152 1.89 13.51 8.93
N ASP A 153 1.40 13.44 7.69
CA ASP A 153 2.02 12.72 6.55
C ASP A 153 2.40 11.27 6.89
N GLN A 154 1.63 10.60 7.75
CA GLN A 154 1.76 9.16 8.03
C GLN A 154 0.89 8.35 7.08
N LEU A 155 -0.21 8.93 6.60
CA LEU A 155 -1.05 8.38 5.56
C LEU A 155 -1.14 9.36 4.40
N ARG A 156 -0.75 8.94 3.20
CA ARG A 156 -0.94 9.73 1.99
C ARG A 156 -2.23 9.33 1.31
N GLY A 157 -3.23 10.20 1.38
CA GLY A 157 -4.59 9.85 1.02
C GLY A 157 -5.60 10.93 1.37
N ARG A 158 -6.87 10.61 1.17
CA ARG A 158 -7.98 11.45 1.65
C ARG A 158 -9.17 10.58 1.99
N LEU A 159 -9.96 11.03 2.97
CA LEU A 159 -11.32 10.56 3.13
C LEU A 159 -12.10 10.92 1.84
N LEU A 160 -12.93 9.98 1.43
CA LEU A 160 -13.82 10.11 0.28
C LEU A 160 -15.24 10.07 0.81
N ASP A 161 -16.03 11.07 0.40
CA ASP A 161 -17.45 11.16 0.72
C ASP A 161 -18.28 10.05 0.04
#